data_AF-A0A5E4GMT5-F1
#
_entry.id   AF-A0A5E4GMT5-F1
#
_cell.length_a   1.000
_cell.length_b   1.000
_cell.length_c   1.000
_cell.angle_alpha   90.00
_cell.angle_beta   90.00
_cell.angle_gamma   90.00
#
_symmetry.space_group_name_H-M   'P 1'
#
loop_
_entity.id
_entity.type
_entity.pdbx_description
1 polymer ?
#
loop_
_entity_poly.entity_id
_entity_poly.type
_entity_poly.pdbx_seq_one_letter_code
_entity_poly.pdbx_strand_id
1 'polypeptide(L)'
;MPQPCISFLLTHGTRVLMVNPENFGQLVSEVKEMGFNLEKSTSVNALCALCGKNKLVWSRSREVLKTWGWSEDDFLSAFRKNPQCMIVSEKKLMQAMDLLVNKMGWSSGMIAKYPVVLSLSLERRLIPRCSVVKVLLLKGFINENLNLGSLLKRTEKQFLEIFVNRYLGEVPELLSVYQGKVDIQSV
;
A
#
# COMPACT_ATOMS: atom_id res chain seq x y z
N MET A 1 25.79 -4.48 -5.09
CA MET A 1 24.87 -4.41 -3.94
C MET A 1 25.71 -4.39 -2.67
N PRO A 2 25.41 -3.54 -1.69
CA PRO A 2 26.11 -3.49 -0.41
C PRO A 2 25.71 -4.68 0.48
N GLN A 3 26.56 -5.03 1.46
CA GLN A 3 26.37 -6.17 2.36
C GLN A 3 25.00 -6.21 3.06
N PRO A 4 24.42 -5.08 3.54
CA PRO A 4 23.07 -5.11 4.14
C PRO A 4 21.99 -5.56 3.16
N CYS A 5 22.10 -5.19 1.88
CA CYS A 5 21.14 -5.63 0.86
C CYS A 5 21.34 -7.11 0.50
N ILE A 6 22.58 -7.59 0.48
CA ILE A 6 22.88 -9.02 0.28
C ILE A 6 22.32 -9.84 1.45
N SER A 7 22.53 -9.39 2.68
CA SER A 7 21.95 -10.01 3.88
C SER A 7 20.42 -10.05 3.81
N PHE A 8 19.79 -8.92 3.45
CA PHE A 8 18.34 -8.84 3.28
C PHE A 8 17.81 -9.76 2.16
N LEU A 9 18.57 -9.93 1.08
CA LEU A 9 18.26 -10.87 0.00
C LEU A 9 18.39 -12.33 0.46
N LEU A 10 19.40 -12.65 1.26
CA LEU A 10 19.58 -13.97 1.86
C LEU A 10 18.46 -14.33 2.83
N THR A 11 17.95 -13.37 3.61
CA THR A 11 16.92 -13.63 4.62
C THR A 11 15.50 -13.63 4.06
N HIS A 12 15.19 -12.78 3.07
CA HIS A 12 13.82 -12.59 2.57
C HIS A 12 13.62 -12.91 1.09
N GLY A 13 14.70 -13.15 0.36
CA GLY A 13 14.70 -13.39 -1.08
C GLY A 13 15.34 -14.71 -1.48
N THR A 14 15.33 -15.74 -0.62
CA THR A 14 15.94 -17.05 -0.90
C THR A 14 15.53 -17.62 -2.27
N ARG A 15 14.26 -17.46 -2.67
CA ARG A 15 13.78 -17.86 -4.01
C ARG A 15 14.49 -17.16 -5.16
N VAL A 16 14.87 -15.90 -4.98
CA VAL A 16 15.63 -15.12 -5.98
C VAL A 16 17.02 -15.71 -6.15
N LEU A 17 17.62 -16.25 -5.09
CA LEU A 17 18.95 -16.87 -5.14
C LEU A 17 18.94 -18.30 -5.68
N MET A 18 17.76 -18.93 -5.75
CA MET A 18 17.59 -20.29 -6.28
C MET A 18 17.41 -20.32 -7.81
N VAL A 19 17.24 -19.17 -8.46
CA VAL A 19 17.22 -19.12 -9.92
C VAL A 19 18.64 -19.30 -10.47
N ASN A 20 18.78 -19.81 -11.68
CA ASN A 20 20.09 -19.99 -12.28
C ASN A 20 20.81 -18.61 -12.46
N PRO A 21 22.16 -18.60 -12.55
CA PRO A 21 22.91 -17.34 -12.62
C PRO A 21 22.52 -16.43 -13.78
N GLU A 22 22.18 -16.99 -14.94
CA GLU A 22 21.76 -16.22 -16.12
C GLU A 22 20.44 -15.47 -15.86
N ASN A 23 19.42 -16.17 -15.37
CA ASN A 23 18.12 -15.59 -15.03
C ASN A 23 18.24 -14.59 -13.88
N PHE A 24 19.14 -14.82 -12.92
CA PHE A 24 19.42 -13.85 -11.87
C PHE A 24 20.04 -12.58 -12.46
N GLY A 25 21.00 -12.70 -13.38
CA GLY A 25 21.59 -11.58 -14.09
C GLY A 25 20.56 -10.77 -14.89
N GLN A 26 19.63 -11.44 -15.58
CA GLN A 26 18.53 -10.80 -16.29
C GLN A 26 17.59 -10.05 -15.33
N LEU A 27 17.20 -10.68 -14.22
CA LEU A 27 16.34 -10.05 -13.21
C LEU A 27 16.99 -8.80 -12.59
N VAL A 28 18.29 -8.86 -12.29
CA VAL A 28 19.04 -7.70 -11.80
C VAL A 28 19.09 -6.59 -12.85
N SER A 29 19.24 -6.94 -14.13
CA SER A 29 19.24 -5.98 -15.24
C SER A 29 17.86 -5.32 -15.40
N GLU A 30 16.78 -6.10 -15.38
CA GLU A 30 15.39 -5.60 -15.43
C GLU A 30 15.11 -4.62 -14.28
N VAL A 31 15.53 -4.94 -13.05
CA VAL A 31 15.38 -4.04 -11.89
C VAL A 31 16.20 -2.76 -12.05
N LYS A 32 17.41 -2.81 -12.62
CA LYS A 32 18.21 -1.61 -12.93
C LYS A 32 17.56 -0.74 -14.00
N GLU A 33 17.06 -1.34 -15.08
CA GLU A 33 16.38 -0.65 -16.18
C GLU A 33 15.10 0.04 -15.71
N MET A 34 14.39 -0.56 -14.76
CA MET A 34 13.25 0.06 -14.08
C MET A 34 13.66 1.21 -13.13
N GLY A 35 14.95 1.56 -13.04
CA GLY A 35 15.44 2.72 -12.29
C GLY A 35 15.63 2.49 -10.79
N PHE A 36 15.74 1.24 -10.32
CA PHE A 36 16.06 0.98 -8.92
C PHE A 36 17.54 1.18 -8.62
N ASN A 37 17.83 1.83 -7.49
CA ASN A 37 19.17 1.84 -6.92
C ASN A 37 19.41 0.53 -6.14
N LEU A 38 20.33 -0.31 -6.64
CA LEU A 38 20.72 -1.59 -6.03
C LEU A 38 21.41 -1.47 -4.66
N GLU A 39 21.70 -0.24 -4.20
CA GLU A 39 22.21 0.02 -2.87
C GLU A 39 21.10 0.13 -1.82
N LYS A 40 19.85 0.25 -2.25
CA LYS A 40 18.68 0.36 -1.37
C LYS A 40 17.96 -0.98 -1.25
N SER A 41 17.45 -1.28 -0.06
CA SER A 41 16.65 -2.48 0.21
C SER A 41 15.36 -2.57 -0.62
N THR A 42 14.87 -1.45 -1.15
CA THR A 42 13.74 -1.44 -2.09
C THR A 42 14.05 -2.21 -3.38
N SER A 43 15.31 -2.24 -3.84
CA SER A 43 15.71 -3.04 -4.99
C SER A 43 15.58 -4.55 -4.72
N VAL A 44 15.90 -5.00 -3.50
CA VAL A 44 15.72 -6.40 -3.10
C VAL A 44 14.24 -6.78 -3.12
N ASN A 45 13.37 -5.88 -2.63
CA ASN A 45 11.92 -6.10 -2.74
C ASN A 45 11.45 -6.18 -4.20
N ALA A 46 12.05 -5.41 -5.11
CA ALA A 46 11.75 -5.47 -6.53
C ALA A 46 12.19 -6.79 -7.16
N LEU A 47 13.42 -7.26 -6.83
CA LEU A 47 13.91 -8.58 -7.24
C LEU A 47 12.94 -9.68 -6.77
N CYS A 48 12.51 -9.64 -5.51
CA CYS A 48 11.53 -10.58 -4.99
C CYS A 48 10.18 -10.50 -5.70
N ALA A 49 9.73 -9.29 -6.07
CA ALA A 49 8.46 -9.08 -6.75
C ALA A 49 8.48 -9.56 -8.21
N LEU A 50 9.62 -9.46 -8.89
CA LEU A 50 9.78 -9.87 -10.29
C LEU A 50 10.32 -11.31 -10.44
N CYS A 51 10.47 -12.05 -9.34
CA CYS A 51 10.96 -13.42 -9.36
C CYS A 51 9.83 -14.46 -9.33
N GLY A 52 9.89 -15.44 -10.23
CA GLY A 52 9.01 -16.60 -10.25
C GLY A 52 7.52 -16.23 -10.30
N LYS A 53 6.70 -16.87 -9.44
CA LYS A 53 5.24 -16.65 -9.41
C LYS A 53 4.85 -15.21 -9.08
N ASN A 54 5.70 -14.45 -8.37
CA ASN A 54 5.40 -13.07 -8.03
C ASN A 54 5.37 -12.18 -9.28
N LYS A 55 6.17 -12.49 -10.31
CA LYS A 55 6.14 -11.75 -11.59
C LYS A 55 4.76 -11.82 -12.24
N LEU A 56 4.09 -12.97 -12.16
CA LEU A 56 2.72 -13.14 -12.67
C LEU A 56 1.72 -12.29 -11.88
N VAL A 57 1.85 -12.25 -10.54
CA VAL A 57 0.98 -11.41 -9.68
C VAL A 57 1.22 -9.93 -9.98
N TRP A 58 2.47 -9.53 -10.15
CA TRP A 58 2.85 -8.17 -10.54
C TRP A 58 2.26 -7.77 -11.89
N SER A 59 2.35 -8.62 -12.92
CA SER A 59 1.74 -8.35 -14.22
C SER A 59 0.21 -8.21 -14.12
N ARG A 60 -0.47 -9.06 -13.32
CA ARG A 60 -1.92 -8.94 -13.11
C ARG A 60 -2.27 -7.65 -12.36
N SER A 61 -1.49 -7.28 -11.34
CA SER A 61 -1.70 -6.04 -10.60
C SER A 61 -1.62 -4.81 -11.49
N ARG A 62 -0.74 -4.83 -12.50
CA ARG A 62 -0.64 -3.78 -13.52
C ARG A 62 -1.93 -3.63 -14.29
N GLU A 63 -2.46 -4.73 -14.85
CA GLU A 63 -3.70 -4.70 -15.61
C GLU A 63 -4.89 -4.22 -14.77
N VAL A 64 -4.97 -4.66 -13.52
CA VAL A 64 -6.00 -4.19 -12.57
C VAL A 64 -5.86 -2.69 -12.34
N LEU A 65 -4.67 -2.19 -11.99
CA LEU A 65 -4.48 -0.76 -11.68
C LEU A 65 -4.69 0.13 -12.91
N LYS A 66 -4.43 -0.38 -14.11
CA LYS A 66 -4.78 0.28 -15.37
C LYS A 66 -6.30 0.48 -15.51
N THR A 67 -7.14 -0.47 -15.08
CA THR A 67 -8.60 -0.25 -15.06
C THR A 67 -9.04 0.81 -14.07
N TRP A 68 -8.20 1.13 -13.08
CA TRP A 68 -8.39 2.26 -12.16
C TRP A 68 -7.73 3.54 -12.65
N GLY A 69 -7.33 3.62 -13.91
CA GLY A 69 -6.80 4.82 -14.54
C GLY A 69 -5.33 5.12 -14.27
N TRP A 70 -4.56 4.15 -13.77
CA TRP A 70 -3.10 4.32 -13.68
C TRP A 70 -2.46 4.24 -15.05
N SER A 71 -1.59 5.19 -15.36
CA SER A 71 -0.66 5.08 -16.48
C SER A 71 0.45 4.07 -16.18
N GLU A 72 1.19 3.64 -17.21
CA GLU A 72 2.41 2.84 -17.00
C GLU A 72 3.42 3.58 -16.11
N ASP A 73 3.54 4.89 -16.26
CA ASP A 73 4.42 5.71 -15.43
C ASP A 73 3.97 5.76 -13.96
N ASP A 74 2.66 5.87 -13.70
CA ASP A 74 2.11 5.78 -12.35
C ASP A 74 2.43 4.43 -11.72
N PHE A 75 2.21 3.34 -12.46
CA PHE A 75 2.49 1.99 -12.02
C PHE A 75 3.97 1.78 -11.69
N LEU A 76 4.88 2.15 -12.60
CA LEU A 76 6.32 2.03 -12.39
C LEU A 76 6.83 2.95 -11.28
N SER A 77 6.28 4.16 -11.15
CA SER A 77 6.57 5.10 -10.05
C SER A 77 6.15 4.53 -8.69
N ALA A 78 4.94 3.97 -8.61
CA ALA A 78 4.42 3.32 -7.43
C ALA A 78 5.23 2.07 -7.05
N PHE A 79 5.54 1.23 -8.04
CA PHE A 79 6.33 0.02 -7.87
C PHE A 79 7.73 0.35 -7.32
N ARG A 80 8.41 1.39 -7.85
CA ARG A 80 9.69 1.86 -7.34
C ARG A 80 9.66 2.30 -5.88
N LYS A 81 8.56 2.93 -5.46
CA LYS A 81 8.38 3.39 -4.07
C LYS A 81 8.10 2.23 -3.11
N ASN A 82 7.33 1.23 -3.55
CA ASN A 82 6.93 0.12 -2.70
C ASN A 82 6.58 -1.14 -3.52
N PRO A 83 7.55 -1.98 -3.89
CA PRO A 83 7.29 -3.16 -4.74
C PRO A 83 6.22 -4.12 -4.17
N GLN A 84 6.14 -4.19 -2.85
CA GLN A 84 5.22 -5.05 -2.11
C GLN A 84 3.72 -4.74 -2.38
N CYS A 85 3.38 -3.55 -2.88
CA CYS A 85 1.98 -3.26 -3.23
C CYS A 85 1.48 -3.99 -4.48
N MET A 86 2.39 -4.49 -5.31
CA MET A 86 2.09 -5.15 -6.57
C MET A 86 2.11 -6.67 -6.49
N ILE A 87 2.38 -7.23 -5.31
CA ILE A 87 2.39 -8.68 -5.07
C ILE A 87 1.32 -9.10 -4.06
N VAL A 88 0.17 -8.42 -4.11
CA VAL A 88 -1.04 -8.78 -3.37
C VAL A 88 -2.03 -9.49 -4.28
N SER A 89 -3.00 -10.20 -3.72
CA SER A 89 -4.04 -10.82 -4.54
C SER A 89 -4.87 -9.75 -5.27
N GLU A 90 -5.28 -10.07 -6.49
CA GLU A 90 -6.17 -9.22 -7.30
C GLU A 90 -7.45 -8.85 -6.55
N LYS A 91 -8.08 -9.83 -5.87
CA LYS A 91 -9.24 -9.60 -5.00
C LYS A 91 -8.97 -8.51 -3.95
N LYS A 92 -7.85 -8.61 -3.22
CA LYS A 92 -7.48 -7.63 -2.20
C LYS A 92 -7.23 -6.26 -2.82
N LEU A 93 -6.55 -6.22 -3.98
CA LEU A 93 -6.25 -4.99 -4.69
C LEU A 93 -7.52 -4.27 -5.13
N MET A 94 -8.47 -4.99 -5.74
CA MET A 94 -9.78 -4.46 -6.12
C MET A 94 -10.56 -3.94 -4.91
N GLN A 95 -10.63 -4.69 -3.82
CA GLN A 95 -11.34 -4.28 -2.61
C GLN A 95 -10.70 -3.04 -1.97
N ALA A 96 -9.37 -2.94 -1.98
CA ALA A 96 -8.67 -1.75 -1.50
C ALA A 96 -8.96 -0.54 -2.40
N MET A 97 -8.90 -0.69 -3.71
CA MET A 97 -9.21 0.41 -4.64
C MET A 97 -10.66 0.87 -4.54
N ASP A 98 -11.63 -0.06 -4.42
CA ASP A 98 -13.03 0.28 -4.21
C ASP A 98 -13.25 1.09 -2.91
N LEU A 99 -12.62 0.65 -1.81
CA LEU A 99 -12.68 1.39 -0.54
C LEU A 99 -12.08 2.80 -0.69
N LEU A 100 -10.87 2.91 -1.24
CA LEU A 100 -10.11 4.15 -1.28
C LEU A 100 -10.69 5.15 -2.30
N VAL A 101 -11.09 4.67 -3.48
CA VAL A 101 -11.56 5.53 -4.58
C VAL A 101 -13.06 5.76 -4.50
N ASN A 102 -13.86 4.69 -4.48
CA ASN A 102 -15.32 4.84 -4.58
C ASN A 102 -15.95 5.25 -3.24
N LYS A 103 -15.56 4.60 -2.13
CA LYS A 103 -16.18 4.87 -0.81
C LYS A 103 -15.62 6.11 -0.14
N MET A 104 -14.30 6.29 -0.18
CA MET A 104 -13.64 7.45 0.41
C MET A 104 -13.60 8.67 -0.51
N GLY A 105 -13.75 8.49 -1.83
CA GLY A 105 -13.72 9.60 -2.79
C GLY A 105 -12.32 10.07 -3.16
N TRP A 106 -11.26 9.34 -2.78
CA TRP A 106 -9.89 9.75 -3.11
C TRP A 106 -9.58 9.46 -4.58
N SER A 107 -8.82 10.35 -5.22
CA SER A 107 -8.45 10.13 -6.61
C SER A 107 -7.47 8.97 -6.76
N SER A 108 -7.63 8.17 -7.81
CA SER A 108 -6.74 7.04 -8.11
C SER A 108 -5.27 7.47 -8.24
N GLY A 109 -5.01 8.63 -8.84
CA GLY A 109 -3.67 9.22 -8.90
C GLY A 109 -3.09 9.61 -7.54
N MET A 110 -3.92 9.96 -6.55
CA MET A 110 -3.45 10.12 -5.16
C MET A 110 -2.97 8.79 -4.58
N ILE A 111 -3.68 7.69 -4.86
CA ILE A 111 -3.28 6.35 -4.41
C ILE A 111 -1.93 5.95 -5.02
N ALA A 112 -1.72 6.22 -6.31
CA ALA A 112 -0.44 5.99 -7.00
C ALA A 112 0.74 6.73 -6.34
N LYS A 113 0.49 7.91 -5.76
CA LYS A 113 1.52 8.67 -5.02
C LYS A 113 1.90 8.03 -3.69
N TYR A 114 0.99 7.27 -3.07
CA TYR A 114 1.14 6.62 -1.76
C TYR A 114 0.92 5.09 -1.80
N PRO A 115 1.65 4.34 -2.63
CA PRO A 115 1.37 2.92 -2.91
C PRO A 115 1.47 2.00 -1.69
N VAL A 116 2.15 2.44 -0.62
CA VAL A 116 2.23 1.71 0.65
C VAL A 116 0.86 1.37 1.25
N VAL A 117 -0.17 2.17 0.97
CA VAL A 117 -1.52 1.94 1.49
C VAL A 117 -2.11 0.62 0.96
N LEU A 118 -1.78 0.24 -0.27
CA LEU A 118 -2.25 -1.01 -0.89
C LEU A 118 -1.58 -2.26 -0.30
N SER A 119 -0.44 -2.10 0.38
CA SER A 119 0.21 -3.19 1.12
C SER A 119 -0.39 -3.42 2.51
N LEU A 120 -1.19 -2.50 3.04
CA LEU A 120 -1.80 -2.63 4.37
C LEU A 120 -2.86 -3.74 4.40
N SER A 121 -3.16 -4.28 5.59
CA SER A 121 -4.30 -5.19 5.76
C SER A 121 -5.59 -4.42 5.53
N LEU A 122 -6.47 -4.98 4.71
CA LEU A 122 -7.76 -4.38 4.39
C LEU A 122 -8.63 -4.33 5.66
N GLU A 123 -8.78 -5.47 6.33
CA GLU A 123 -9.69 -5.68 7.45
C GLU A 123 -9.15 -5.07 8.74
N ARG A 124 -7.85 -5.25 9.01
CA ARG A 124 -7.26 -4.80 10.28
C ARG A 124 -6.82 -3.34 10.26
N ARG A 125 -6.65 -2.73 9.08
CA ARG A 125 -6.00 -1.41 8.99
C ARG A 125 -6.69 -0.42 8.06
N LEU A 126 -7.06 -0.81 6.84
CA LEU A 126 -7.70 0.14 5.92
C LEU A 126 -9.13 0.44 6.35
N ILE A 127 -9.97 -0.58 6.53
CA ILE A 127 -11.39 -0.41 6.86
C ILE A 127 -11.58 0.38 8.17
N PRO A 128 -11.01 -0.04 9.33
CA PRO A 128 -11.17 0.70 10.59
C PRO A 128 -10.80 2.18 10.50
N ARG A 129 -9.70 2.48 9.80
CA ARG A 129 -9.18 3.83 9.70
C ARG A 129 -9.96 4.68 8.72
N CYS A 130 -10.38 4.10 7.59
CA CYS A 130 -11.23 4.79 6.62
C CYS A 130 -12.60 5.11 7.23
N SER A 131 -13.19 4.21 8.04
CA SER A 131 -14.46 4.46 8.71
C SER A 131 -14.39 5.67 9.65
N VAL A 132 -13.40 5.71 10.55
CA VAL A 132 -13.16 6.87 11.43
C VAL A 132 -12.99 8.15 10.62
N VAL A 133 -12.16 8.10 9.58
CA VAL A 133 -11.87 9.27 8.75
C VAL A 133 -13.09 9.73 7.97
N LYS A 134 -13.95 8.81 7.53
CA LYS A 134 -15.21 9.15 6.85
C LYS A 134 -16.15 9.89 7.79
N VAL A 135 -16.31 9.42 9.03
CA VAL A 135 -17.11 10.12 10.06
C VAL A 135 -16.57 11.52 10.30
N LEU A 136 -15.27 11.66 10.50
CA LEU A 136 -14.64 12.96 10.74
C LEU A 136 -14.77 13.93 9.56
N LEU A 137 -14.69 13.43 8.32
CA LEU A 137 -14.95 14.22 7.10
C LEU A 137 -16.41 14.69 7.05
N LEU A 138 -17.37 13.79 7.28
CA LEU A 138 -18.80 14.11 7.26
C LEU A 138 -19.20 15.13 8.32
N LYS A 139 -18.55 15.09 9.49
CA LYS A 139 -18.77 16.06 10.58
C LYS A 139 -17.93 17.34 10.43
N GLY A 140 -17.10 17.45 9.40
CA GLY A 140 -16.29 18.64 9.12
C GLY A 140 -15.09 18.85 10.05
N PHE A 141 -14.68 17.85 10.82
CA PHE A 141 -13.53 17.95 11.73
C PHE A 141 -12.19 17.89 11.01
N ILE A 142 -12.14 17.27 9.82
CA ILE A 142 -10.95 17.18 8.99
C ILE A 142 -11.28 17.53 7.54
N ASN A 143 -10.27 17.91 6.77
CA ASN A 143 -10.43 18.28 5.36
C ASN A 143 -10.09 17.11 4.42
N GLU A 144 -10.45 17.25 3.14
CA GLU A 144 -10.18 16.24 2.11
C GLU A 144 -8.71 16.21 1.65
N ASN A 145 -7.93 17.25 1.98
CA ASN A 145 -6.53 17.41 1.57
C ASN A 145 -5.53 16.65 2.45
N LEU A 146 -5.93 15.53 3.05
CA LEU A 146 -5.10 14.77 3.96
C LEU A 146 -4.05 13.95 3.22
N ASN A 147 -2.85 13.92 3.78
CA ASN A 147 -1.79 13.02 3.31
C ASN A 147 -2.13 11.57 3.70
N LEU A 148 -2.47 10.73 2.71
CA LEU A 148 -2.82 9.32 2.91
C LEU A 148 -1.75 8.52 3.65
N GLY A 149 -0.47 8.81 3.38
CA GLY A 149 0.64 8.19 4.09
C GLY A 149 0.59 8.52 5.59
N SER A 150 0.43 9.79 5.93
CA SER A 150 0.30 10.27 7.31
C SER A 150 -0.96 9.78 8.02
N LEU A 151 -1.97 9.33 7.30
CA LEU A 151 -3.24 8.87 7.85
C LEU A 151 -3.26 7.35 8.01
N LEU A 152 -2.95 6.60 6.95
CA LEU A 152 -3.08 5.14 6.92
C LEU A 152 -1.81 4.40 7.37
N LYS A 153 -0.61 5.00 7.27
CA LYS A 153 0.66 4.33 7.63
C LYS A 153 1.00 4.44 9.12
N ARG A 154 0.37 5.34 9.88
CA ARG A 154 0.68 5.59 11.30
C ARG A 154 0.59 4.32 12.14
N THR A 155 1.33 4.28 13.25
CA THR A 155 1.11 3.23 14.25
C THR A 155 -0.31 3.29 14.77
N GLU A 156 -0.82 2.19 15.32
CA GLU A 156 -2.17 2.18 15.90
C GLU A 156 -2.33 3.23 16.99
N LYS A 157 -1.38 3.29 17.93
CA LYS A 157 -1.34 4.31 18.99
C LYS A 157 -1.47 5.73 18.44
N GLN A 158 -0.64 6.10 17.46
CA GLN A 158 -0.68 7.43 16.85
C GLN A 158 -2.00 7.70 16.13
N PHE A 159 -2.57 6.70 15.46
CA PHE A 159 -3.85 6.85 14.79
C PHE A 159 -4.97 7.12 15.81
N LEU A 160 -5.04 6.33 16.88
CA LEU A 160 -6.05 6.49 17.92
C LEU A 160 -5.92 7.84 18.63
N GLU A 161 -4.72 8.26 18.98
CA GLU A 161 -4.50 9.56 19.64
C GLU A 161 -4.95 10.75 18.78
N ILE A 162 -4.65 10.72 17.47
CA ILE A 162 -4.88 11.86 16.58
C ILE A 162 -6.32 11.89 16.04
N PHE A 163 -6.86 10.73 15.67
CA PHE A 163 -8.13 10.63 14.93
C PHE A 163 -9.26 10.00 15.73
N VAL A 164 -9.02 9.45 16.92
CA VAL A 164 -10.09 8.89 17.76
C VAL A 164 -10.20 9.69 19.06
N ASN A 165 -9.22 9.57 19.94
CA ASN A 165 -9.24 10.14 21.29
C ASN A 165 -9.44 11.65 21.31
N ARG A 166 -8.85 12.37 20.33
CA ARG A 166 -9.00 13.81 20.19
C ARG A 166 -10.45 14.27 20.02
N TYR A 167 -11.29 13.45 19.39
CA TYR A 167 -12.65 13.80 19.01
C TYR A 167 -13.71 13.03 19.81
N LEU A 168 -13.32 12.32 20.88
CA LEU A 168 -14.28 11.56 21.69
C LEU A 168 -15.24 12.46 22.49
N GLY A 169 -14.89 13.73 22.72
CA GLY A 169 -15.80 14.69 23.37
C GLY A 169 -16.95 15.10 22.46
N GLU A 170 -16.68 15.17 21.15
CA GLU A 170 -17.64 15.58 20.12
C GLU A 170 -18.31 14.39 19.42
N VAL A 171 -17.63 13.25 19.35
CA VAL A 171 -18.09 12.00 18.72
C VAL A 171 -17.73 10.79 19.61
N PRO A 172 -18.51 10.52 20.67
CA PRO A 172 -18.24 9.43 21.59
C PRO A 172 -18.19 8.04 20.93
N GLU A 173 -18.92 7.85 19.82
CA GLU A 173 -19.03 6.58 19.09
C GLU A 173 -17.77 6.24 18.27
N LEU A 174 -16.82 7.16 18.13
CA LEU A 174 -15.71 7.03 17.18
C LEU A 174 -14.80 5.83 17.47
N LEU A 175 -14.63 5.47 18.75
CA LEU A 175 -13.93 4.25 19.13
C LEU A 175 -14.70 2.98 18.72
N SER A 176 -16.03 3.00 18.84
CA SER A 176 -16.89 1.91 18.39
C SER A 176 -16.90 1.77 16.87
N VAL A 177 -16.86 2.88 16.13
CA VAL A 177 -16.67 2.90 14.67
C VAL A 177 -15.32 2.28 14.30
N TYR A 178 -14.24 2.67 14.97
CA TYR A 178 -12.91 2.08 14.73
C TYR A 178 -12.92 0.55 14.96
N GLN A 179 -13.63 0.09 15.98
CA GLN A 179 -13.77 -1.33 16.30
C GLN A 179 -14.75 -2.06 15.38
N GLY A 180 -15.45 -1.37 14.47
CA GLY A 180 -16.46 -1.94 13.58
C GLY A 180 -17.75 -2.37 14.30
N LYS A 181 -18.02 -1.82 15.50
CA LYS A 181 -19.22 -2.11 16.29
C LYS A 181 -20.41 -1.22 15.95
N VAL A 182 -20.15 -0.06 15.35
CA VAL A 182 -21.14 0.95 14.98
C VAL A 182 -20.88 1.33 13.52
N ASP A 183 -21.96 1.44 12.74
CA ASP A 183 -21.85 1.80 11.33
C ASP A 183 -21.68 3.31 11.16
N ILE A 184 -21.10 3.74 10.04
CA ILE A 184 -20.81 5.16 9.78
C ILE A 184 -22.11 5.98 9.73
N GLN A 185 -23.20 5.40 9.22
CA GLN A 185 -24.50 6.05 9.03
C GLN A 185 -25.24 6.33 10.35
N SER A 186 -24.83 5.67 11.43
CA SER A 186 -25.45 5.83 12.76
C SER A 186 -24.73 6.85 13.65
N VAL A 187 -23.75 7.59 13.11
CA VAL A 187 -22.89 8.55 13.83
C VAL A 187 -22.99 9.93 13.21
#